data_AF-A0A0D6QAW4-F1
#
_entry.id   AF-A0A0D6QAW4-F1
#
_cell.length_a   1.000
_cell.length_b   1.000
_cell.length_c   1.000
_cell.angle_alpha   90.00
_cell.angle_beta   90.00
_cell.angle_gamma   90.00
#
_symmetry.space_group_name_H-M   'P 1'
#
loop_
_entity.id
_entity.type
_entity.pdbx_description
1 polymer ?
#
loop_
_entity_poly.entity_id
_entity_poly.type
_entity_poly.pdbx_seq_one_letter_code
_entity_poly.pdbx_strand_id
1 'polypeptide(L)'
;MMENRTFLKCYASSMLCAAAATLGAGFIAWWRGRRVDTAPAPTPQEPAARESRPVENAQGETDATRHVARRVIQYFVIPIWLVSGLTDWWCHRRTDIEHTTGLKESGLHLLMLGEAAFPVLAGLFMEIDVPVLSFMIASFFVHEATAMWDVSYAVTRREVQPVEQHVHSFLEMVPLMAVSLIAVLHWPQVQALLGRRVIRSTPPRLKREPLGLPYALGALGMMAVFEVLPYCEEALRDWKANPGRLTPPAGQPA
;
A
#
# COMPACT_ATOMS: atom_id res chain seq x y z
N MET A 1 -9.99 -8.09 30.00
CA MET A 1 -10.48 -7.85 28.62
C MET A 1 -11.05 -9.17 28.10
N MET A 2 -12.28 -9.19 27.57
CA MET A 2 -12.86 -10.42 27.01
C MET A 2 -12.08 -10.82 25.75
N GLU A 3 -11.65 -12.08 25.71
CA GLU A 3 -10.87 -12.65 24.62
C GLU A 3 -11.73 -12.76 23.34
N ASN A 4 -11.74 -11.71 22.51
CA ASN A 4 -12.60 -11.63 21.32
C ASN A 4 -11.96 -12.30 20.08
N ARG A 5 -11.49 -13.54 20.25
CA ARG A 5 -10.89 -14.35 19.17
C ARG A 5 -11.82 -14.50 17.97
N THR A 6 -13.14 -14.43 18.17
CA THR A 6 -14.13 -14.49 17.11
C THR A 6 -14.07 -13.23 16.24
N PHE A 7 -14.03 -12.04 16.84
CA PHE A 7 -13.91 -10.79 16.08
C PHE A 7 -12.64 -10.75 15.25
N LEU A 8 -11.48 -11.06 15.85
CA LEU A 8 -10.21 -11.03 15.13
C LEU A 8 -10.20 -11.96 13.91
N LYS A 9 -10.75 -13.17 14.07
CA LYS A 9 -10.91 -14.13 12.96
C LYS A 9 -11.87 -13.61 11.89
N CYS A 10 -13.00 -13.02 12.28
CA CYS A 10 -13.95 -12.44 11.34
C CYS A 10 -13.32 -11.26 10.57
N TYR A 11 -12.58 -10.39 11.27
CA TYR A 11 -11.90 -9.24 10.66
C TYR A 11 -10.87 -9.70 9.64
N ALA A 12 -9.91 -10.53 10.05
CA ALA A 12 -8.87 -11.04 9.15
C ALA A 12 -9.48 -11.80 7.96
N SER A 13 -10.51 -12.63 8.19
CA SER A 13 -11.20 -13.32 7.10
C SER A 13 -11.87 -12.33 6.13
N SER A 14 -12.50 -11.27 6.64
CA SER A 14 -13.14 -10.26 5.80
C SER A 14 -12.14 -9.51 4.93
N MET A 15 -10.97 -9.15 5.48
CA MET A 15 -9.88 -8.49 4.76
C MET A 15 -9.31 -9.40 3.68
N LEU A 16 -9.03 -10.67 3.99
CA LEU A 16 -8.55 -11.65 3.02
C LEU A 16 -9.58 -11.94 1.92
N CYS A 17 -10.86 -12.00 2.26
CA CYS A 17 -11.94 -12.11 1.27
C CYS A 17 -11.98 -10.87 0.35
N ALA A 18 -11.82 -9.66 0.89
CA ALA A 18 -11.77 -8.43 0.10
C ALA A 18 -10.55 -8.40 -0.84
N ALA A 19 -9.38 -8.85 -0.37
CA ALA A 19 -8.19 -9.02 -1.20
C ALA A 19 -8.43 -10.01 -2.34
N ALA A 20 -8.97 -11.20 -2.06
CA ALA A 20 -9.26 -12.23 -3.05
C ALA A 20 -10.32 -11.76 -4.08
N ALA A 21 -11.38 -11.10 -3.62
CA ALA A 21 -12.41 -10.53 -4.48
C ALA A 21 -11.83 -9.47 -5.42
N THR A 22 -10.95 -8.61 -4.90
CA THR A 22 -10.25 -7.57 -5.67
C THR A 22 -9.37 -8.19 -6.76
N LEU A 23 -8.59 -9.22 -6.43
CA LEU A 23 -7.76 -9.96 -7.40
C LEU A 23 -8.60 -10.67 -8.46
N GLY A 24 -9.70 -11.31 -8.04
CA GLY A 24 -10.64 -11.95 -8.96
C GLY A 24 -11.27 -10.96 -9.94
N ALA A 25 -11.72 -9.79 -9.46
CA ALA A 25 -12.23 -8.72 -10.30
C ALA A 25 -11.15 -8.19 -11.27
N GLY A 26 -9.91 -8.03 -10.79
CA GLY A 26 -8.76 -7.65 -11.62
C GLY A 26 -8.49 -8.64 -12.75
N PHE A 27 -8.48 -9.94 -12.43
CA PHE A 27 -8.29 -11.00 -13.40
C PHE A 27 -9.41 -11.02 -14.46
N ILE A 28 -10.68 -10.92 -14.03
CA ILE A 28 -11.84 -10.90 -14.93
C ILE A 28 -11.78 -9.69 -15.87
N ALA A 29 -11.52 -8.50 -15.33
CA ALA A 29 -11.44 -7.27 -16.12
C ALA A 29 -10.25 -7.30 -17.09
N TRP A 30 -9.10 -7.81 -16.66
CA TRP A 30 -7.95 -8.05 -17.53
C TRP A 30 -8.27 -9.03 -18.67
N TRP A 31 -8.91 -10.16 -18.35
CA TRP A 31 -9.30 -11.18 -19.33
C TRP A 31 -10.31 -10.64 -20.36
N ARG A 32 -11.32 -9.89 -19.92
CA ARG A 32 -12.28 -9.22 -20.82
C ARG A 32 -11.56 -8.22 -21.74
N GLY A 33 -10.61 -7.45 -21.19
CA GLY A 33 -9.83 -6.47 -21.94
C GLY A 33 -8.92 -7.09 -23.02
N ARG A 34 -8.32 -8.26 -22.76
CA ARG A 34 -7.51 -8.98 -23.77
C ARG A 34 -8.34 -9.50 -24.95
N ARG A 35 -9.62 -9.81 -24.74
CA ARG A 35 -10.52 -10.25 -25.82
C ARG A 35 -10.87 -9.12 -26.80
N VAL A 36 -10.74 -7.86 -26.39
CA VAL A 36 -10.94 -6.71 -27.29
C VAL A 36 -9.89 -6.69 -28.41
N ASP A 37 -8.68 -7.21 -28.18
CA ASP A 37 -7.63 -7.33 -29.22
C ASP A 37 -7.96 -8.34 -30.32
N THR A 38 -8.99 -9.19 -30.13
CA THR A 38 -9.37 -10.24 -31.10
C THR A 38 -10.53 -9.85 -32.02
N ALA A 39 -11.13 -8.66 -31.83
CA ALA A 39 -12.19 -8.17 -32.71
C ALA A 39 -11.58 -7.42 -33.92
N PRO A 40 -12.01 -7.69 -35.16
CA PRO A 40 -11.52 -6.96 -36.33
C PRO A 40 -11.80 -5.46 -36.19
N ALA A 41 -10.82 -4.64 -36.54
CA ALA A 41 -10.94 -3.19 -36.45
C ALA A 41 -12.09 -2.69 -37.36
N PRO A 42 -13.00 -1.82 -36.87
CA PRO A 42 -13.96 -1.18 -37.74
C PRO A 42 -13.25 -0.27 -38.75
N THR A 43 -13.78 -0.25 -39.97
CA THR A 43 -13.29 0.54 -41.10
C THR A 43 -13.17 2.02 -40.72
N PRO A 44 -12.09 2.73 -41.11
CA PRO A 44 -11.94 4.15 -40.79
C PRO A 44 -13.10 4.96 -41.40
N GLN A 45 -13.92 5.59 -40.56
CA GLN A 45 -14.84 6.64 -40.99
C GLN A 45 -14.08 7.97 -41.06
N GLU A 46 -14.34 8.74 -42.12
CA GLU A 46 -13.77 10.07 -42.35
C GLU A 46 -13.98 11.00 -41.14
N PRO A 47 -12.97 11.79 -40.74
CA PRO A 47 -13.11 12.73 -39.64
C PRO A 47 -14.03 13.88 -40.04
N ALA A 48 -15.21 13.95 -39.42
CA ALA A 48 -16.02 15.16 -39.40
C ALA A 48 -15.23 16.30 -38.74
N ALA A 49 -15.25 17.48 -39.38
CA ALA A 49 -14.55 18.69 -38.94
C ALA A 49 -14.87 19.00 -37.46
N ARG A 50 -13.85 18.93 -36.60
CA ARG A 50 -13.96 19.08 -35.15
C ARG A 50 -13.67 20.52 -34.77
N GLU A 51 -14.67 21.23 -34.24
CA GLU A 51 -14.47 22.53 -33.59
C GLU A 51 -13.41 22.41 -32.48
N SER A 52 -12.37 23.23 -32.56
CA SER A 52 -11.08 23.00 -31.89
C SER A 52 -10.88 23.73 -30.55
N ARG A 53 -11.92 24.27 -29.89
CA ARG A 53 -11.71 25.20 -28.74
C ARG A 53 -12.21 24.77 -27.34
N PRO A 54 -13.14 23.81 -27.14
CA PRO A 54 -13.51 23.35 -25.79
C PRO A 54 -12.64 22.20 -25.24
N VAL A 55 -12.13 21.33 -26.13
CA VAL A 55 -11.46 20.06 -25.74
C VAL A 55 -10.05 20.29 -25.21
N GLU A 56 -9.32 21.26 -25.75
CA GLU A 56 -7.93 21.56 -25.37
C GLU A 56 -7.83 22.10 -23.93
N ASN A 57 -8.74 22.99 -23.53
CA ASN A 57 -8.80 23.51 -22.16
C ASN A 57 -9.15 22.42 -21.14
N ALA A 58 -10.12 21.54 -21.44
CA ALA A 58 -10.51 20.44 -20.55
C ALA A 58 -9.40 19.37 -20.42
N GLN A 59 -8.64 19.13 -21.49
CA GLN A 59 -7.45 18.26 -21.47
C GLN A 59 -6.34 18.87 -20.62
N GLY A 60 -6.04 20.16 -20.80
CA GLY A 60 -5.05 20.88 -20.00
C GLY A 60 -5.38 20.90 -18.50
N GLU A 61 -6.65 21.08 -18.13
CA GLU A 61 -7.11 21.03 -16.73
C GLU A 61 -6.98 19.62 -16.12
N THR A 62 -7.27 18.58 -16.91
CA THR A 62 -7.11 17.18 -16.49
C THR A 62 -5.64 16.83 -16.27
N ASP A 63 -4.76 17.27 -17.17
CA ASP A 63 -3.32 17.03 -17.06
C ASP A 63 -2.71 17.77 -15.87
N ALA A 64 -3.13 19.02 -15.62
CA ALA A 64 -2.75 19.76 -14.43
C ALA A 64 -3.20 19.05 -13.15
N THR A 65 -4.45 18.58 -13.08
CA THR A 65 -5.00 17.84 -11.93
C THR A 65 -4.23 16.54 -11.67
N ARG A 66 -3.93 15.78 -12.73
CA ARG A 66 -3.13 14.56 -12.65
C ARG A 66 -1.72 14.84 -12.10
N HIS A 67 -1.11 15.93 -12.54
CA HIS A 67 0.22 16.35 -12.08
C HIS A 67 0.20 16.74 -10.60
N VAL A 68 -0.80 17.49 -10.17
CA VAL A 68 -0.98 17.86 -8.75
C VAL A 68 -1.19 16.61 -7.89
N ALA A 69 -2.09 15.71 -8.27
CA ALA A 69 -2.33 14.48 -7.51
C ALA A 69 -1.08 13.60 -7.40
N ARG A 70 -0.27 13.49 -8.46
CA ARG A 70 1.04 12.81 -8.40
C ARG A 70 1.97 13.48 -7.40
N ARG A 71 2.08 14.81 -7.42
CA ARG A 71 2.92 15.57 -6.46
C ARG A 71 2.45 15.41 -5.02
N VAL A 72 1.13 15.33 -4.79
CA VAL A 72 0.59 15.04 -3.45
C VAL A 72 1.05 13.67 -2.97
N ILE A 73 1.01 12.63 -3.81
CA ILE A 73 1.56 11.32 -3.43
C ILE A 73 3.06 11.47 -3.10
N GLN A 74 3.83 12.09 -4.01
CA GLN A 74 5.29 12.14 -3.91
C GLN A 74 5.82 12.98 -2.73
N TYR A 75 5.21 14.13 -2.46
CA TYR A 75 5.77 15.15 -1.58
C TYR A 75 4.88 15.45 -0.37
N PHE A 76 3.75 14.75 -0.22
CA PHE A 76 2.92 14.84 0.98
C PHE A 76 2.68 13.46 1.59
N VAL A 77 2.16 12.50 0.82
CA VAL A 77 1.86 11.16 1.34
C VAL A 77 3.14 10.40 1.72
N ILE A 78 4.14 10.34 0.82
CA ILE A 78 5.40 9.65 1.12
C ILE A 78 6.14 10.29 2.30
N PRO A 79 6.32 11.62 2.40
CA PRO A 79 6.96 12.21 3.58
C PRO A 79 6.22 11.95 4.90
N ILE A 80 4.88 12.00 4.91
CA ILE A 80 4.11 11.66 6.12
C ILE A 80 4.33 10.21 6.52
N TRP A 81 4.38 9.30 5.54
CA TRP A 81 4.72 7.90 5.80
C TRP A 81 6.06 7.77 6.51
N LEU A 82 7.12 8.35 5.91
CA LEU A 82 8.50 8.29 6.42
C LEU A 82 8.64 8.82 7.85
N VAL A 83 7.93 9.91 8.16
CA VAL A 83 7.93 10.48 9.51
C VAL A 83 7.17 9.58 10.48
N SER A 84 6.05 8.98 10.05
CA SER A 84 5.23 8.12 10.89
C SER A 84 5.96 6.83 11.25
N GLY A 85 6.60 6.16 10.28
CA GLY A 85 7.36 4.92 10.54
C GLY A 85 8.58 5.16 11.42
N LEU A 86 9.31 6.26 11.22
CA LEU A 86 10.39 6.63 12.12
C LEU A 86 9.89 6.93 13.55
N THR A 87 8.73 7.57 13.68
CA THR A 87 8.14 7.89 14.98
C THR A 87 7.64 6.62 15.68
N ASP A 88 7.12 5.66 14.94
CA ASP A 88 6.70 4.35 15.41
C ASP A 88 7.88 3.57 16.01
N TRP A 89 8.97 3.42 15.25
CA TRP A 89 10.23 2.86 15.76
C TRP A 89 10.72 3.56 17.04
N TRP A 90 10.59 4.89 17.09
CA TRP A 90 10.97 5.65 18.28
C TRP A 90 10.07 5.35 19.49
N CYS A 91 8.76 5.16 19.28
CA CYS A 91 7.85 4.68 20.31
C CYS A 91 8.27 3.31 20.83
N HIS A 92 8.57 2.36 19.94
CA HIS A 92 9.03 1.01 20.31
C HIS A 92 10.32 1.02 21.12
N ARG A 93 11.27 1.89 20.73
CA ARG A 93 12.50 2.08 21.51
C ARG A 93 12.23 2.63 22.90
N ARG A 94 11.24 3.51 23.06
CA ARG A 94 10.88 4.06 24.38
C ARG A 94 10.08 3.10 25.24
N THR A 95 9.32 2.21 24.64
CA THR A 95 8.49 1.22 25.35
C THR A 95 9.21 -0.11 25.58
N ASP A 96 10.50 -0.20 25.23
CA ASP A 96 11.38 -1.33 25.51
C ASP A 96 10.81 -2.66 24.97
N ILE A 97 10.38 -2.63 23.70
CA ILE A 97 9.66 -3.76 23.12
C ILE A 97 10.49 -5.04 23.16
N GLU A 98 11.83 -4.94 23.14
CA GLU A 98 12.73 -6.08 23.25
C GLU A 98 12.49 -6.94 24.50
N HIS A 99 11.96 -6.37 25.59
CA HIS A 99 11.64 -7.08 26.83
C HIS A 99 10.13 -7.32 27.04
N THR A 100 9.25 -6.66 26.28
CA THR A 100 7.80 -6.87 26.37
C THR A 100 7.26 -7.84 25.31
N THR A 101 7.47 -7.54 24.04
CA THR A 101 6.83 -8.19 22.88
C THR A 101 7.87 -8.83 21.96
N GLY A 102 9.01 -8.18 21.81
CA GLY A 102 10.22 -8.67 21.18
C GLY A 102 10.03 -9.00 19.71
N LEU A 103 10.89 -9.89 19.22
CA LEU A 103 11.09 -10.13 17.78
C LEU A 103 9.82 -10.53 17.01
N LYS A 104 8.78 -11.01 17.70
CA LYS A 104 7.48 -11.28 17.09
C LYS A 104 6.79 -10.00 16.61
N GLU A 105 6.81 -8.93 17.39
CA GLU A 105 6.24 -7.63 16.99
C GLU A 105 7.06 -7.03 15.85
N SER A 106 8.38 -6.93 16.02
CA SER A 106 9.31 -6.47 14.98
C SER A 106 9.23 -7.29 13.69
N GLY A 107 8.99 -8.60 13.81
CA GLY A 107 8.76 -9.48 12.66
C GLY A 107 7.46 -9.17 11.92
N LEU A 108 6.40 -8.76 12.62
CA LEU A 108 5.16 -8.30 12.01
C LEU A 108 5.35 -6.93 11.35
N HIS A 109 6.13 -6.01 11.96
CA HIS A 109 6.51 -4.75 11.31
C HIS A 109 7.27 -4.98 10.00
N LEU A 110 8.28 -5.86 10.00
CA LEU A 110 9.03 -6.21 8.79
C LEU A 110 8.15 -6.90 7.73
N LEU A 111 7.19 -7.72 8.15
CA LEU A 111 6.21 -8.32 7.25
C LEU A 111 5.34 -7.23 6.59
N MET A 112 4.79 -6.33 7.38
CA MET A 112 3.98 -5.19 6.91
C MET A 112 4.78 -4.28 5.97
N LEU A 113 6.05 -4.02 6.27
CA LEU A 113 6.95 -3.27 5.40
C LEU A 113 7.16 -3.98 4.06
N GLY A 114 7.31 -5.31 4.08
CA GLY A 114 7.37 -6.14 2.87
C GLY A 114 6.07 -6.09 2.06
N GLU A 115 4.91 -6.22 2.72
CA GLU A 115 3.58 -6.13 2.11
C GLU A 115 3.36 -4.77 1.43
N ALA A 116 3.87 -3.68 2.02
CA ALA A 116 3.83 -2.34 1.43
C ALA A 116 4.88 -2.12 0.33
N ALA A 117 6.06 -2.75 0.42
CA ALA A 117 7.13 -2.57 -0.55
C ALA A 117 6.73 -3.03 -1.96
N PHE A 118 6.05 -4.17 -2.10
CA PHE A 118 5.63 -4.67 -3.41
C PHE A 118 4.69 -3.72 -4.18
N PRO A 119 3.58 -3.21 -3.62
CA PRO A 119 2.72 -2.26 -4.32
C PRO A 119 3.41 -0.92 -4.56
N VAL A 120 4.33 -0.48 -3.69
CA VAL A 120 5.16 0.72 -3.92
C VAL A 120 6.07 0.53 -5.13
N LEU A 121 6.80 -0.59 -5.20
CA LEU A 121 7.66 -0.92 -6.34
C LEU A 121 6.85 -1.05 -7.63
N ALA A 122 5.68 -1.69 -7.58
CA ALA A 122 4.77 -1.75 -8.71
C ALA A 122 4.30 -0.35 -9.14
N GLY A 123 3.93 0.51 -8.18
CA GLY A 123 3.53 1.89 -8.42
C GLY A 123 4.64 2.76 -9.01
N LEU A 124 5.91 2.53 -8.64
CA LEU A 124 7.08 3.25 -9.14
C LEU A 124 7.47 2.80 -10.56
N PHE A 125 7.53 1.50 -10.81
CA PHE A 125 8.16 0.95 -12.01
C PHE A 125 7.17 0.45 -13.06
N MET A 126 5.99 -0.01 -12.67
CA MET A 126 5.04 -0.65 -13.58
C MET A 126 3.96 0.33 -14.07
N GLU A 127 3.48 0.09 -15.29
CA GLU A 127 2.24 0.69 -15.76
C GLU A 127 1.07 0.26 -14.86
N ILE A 128 0.33 1.23 -14.34
CA ILE A 128 -0.83 0.96 -13.48
C ILE A 128 -2.03 0.66 -14.40
N ASP A 129 -2.02 -0.56 -14.93
CA ASP A 129 -3.15 -1.20 -15.60
C ASP A 129 -4.00 -1.99 -14.57
N VAL A 130 -5.10 -2.59 -15.00
CA VAL A 130 -6.06 -3.31 -14.13
C VAL A 130 -5.38 -4.33 -13.20
N PRO A 131 -4.45 -5.20 -13.65
CA PRO A 131 -3.82 -6.17 -12.76
C PRO A 131 -2.98 -5.50 -11.66
N VAL A 132 -2.25 -4.44 -12.00
CA VAL A 132 -1.40 -3.72 -11.04
C VAL A 132 -2.25 -2.97 -10.03
N LEU A 133 -3.29 -2.27 -10.47
CA LEU A 133 -4.20 -1.57 -9.56
C LEU A 133 -4.92 -2.55 -8.61
N SER A 134 -5.40 -3.68 -9.14
CA SER A 134 -6.01 -4.75 -8.37
C SER A 134 -5.04 -5.32 -7.33
N PHE A 135 -3.79 -5.57 -7.72
CA PHE A 135 -2.74 -6.02 -6.81
C PHE A 135 -2.51 -5.00 -5.68
N MET A 136 -2.39 -3.71 -6.00
CA MET A 136 -2.18 -2.67 -4.98
C MET A 136 -3.33 -2.60 -3.95
N ILE A 137 -4.57 -2.67 -4.42
CA ILE A 137 -5.76 -2.68 -3.53
C ILE A 137 -5.80 -3.97 -2.70
N ALA A 138 -5.46 -5.12 -3.29
CA ALA A 138 -5.43 -6.39 -2.56
C ALA A 138 -4.33 -6.42 -1.50
N SER A 139 -3.14 -5.90 -1.81
CA SER A 139 -2.04 -5.73 -0.86
C SER A 139 -2.44 -4.87 0.32
N PHE A 140 -3.21 -3.78 0.10
CA PHE A 140 -3.75 -2.98 1.20
C PHE A 140 -4.62 -3.82 2.15
N PHE A 141 -5.57 -4.61 1.64
CA PHE A 141 -6.39 -5.45 2.52
C PHE A 141 -5.59 -6.54 3.25
N VAL A 142 -4.57 -7.13 2.61
CA VAL A 142 -3.67 -8.08 3.30
C VAL A 142 -2.92 -7.36 4.43
N HIS A 143 -2.40 -6.18 4.15
CA HIS A 143 -1.70 -5.34 5.11
C HIS A 143 -2.57 -4.98 6.32
N GLU A 144 -3.84 -4.61 6.11
CA GLU A 144 -4.80 -4.35 7.20
C GLU A 144 -5.04 -5.58 8.10
N ALA A 145 -5.04 -6.79 7.52
CA ALA A 145 -5.16 -8.02 8.30
C ALA A 145 -3.92 -8.25 9.18
N THR A 146 -2.73 -7.96 8.64
CA THR A 146 -1.46 -8.07 9.36
C THR A 146 -1.32 -6.98 10.43
N ALA A 147 -1.75 -5.75 10.16
CA ALA A 147 -1.78 -4.65 11.14
C ALA A 147 -2.70 -4.97 12.32
N MET A 148 -3.89 -5.52 12.05
CA MET A 148 -4.78 -5.95 13.11
C MET A 148 -4.19 -7.12 13.92
N TRP A 149 -3.42 -8.02 13.29
CA TRP A 149 -2.69 -9.08 14.00
C TRP A 149 -1.63 -8.49 14.93
N ASP A 150 -0.84 -7.53 14.43
CA ASP A 150 0.18 -6.85 15.22
C ASP A 150 -0.39 -6.18 16.48
N VAL A 151 -1.35 -5.27 16.31
CA VAL A 151 -1.98 -4.57 17.45
C VAL A 151 -2.63 -5.57 18.41
N SER A 152 -3.32 -6.59 17.89
CA SER A 152 -3.93 -7.64 18.73
C SER A 152 -2.89 -8.43 19.53
N TYR A 153 -1.66 -8.55 19.04
CA TYR A 153 -0.57 -9.16 19.78
C TYR A 153 0.01 -8.18 20.81
N ALA A 154 0.37 -6.97 20.40
CA ALA A 154 1.02 -5.97 21.25
C ALA A 154 0.20 -5.67 22.51
N VAL A 155 -1.11 -5.43 22.38
CA VAL A 155 -1.99 -5.08 23.52
C VAL A 155 -2.19 -6.22 24.54
N THR A 156 -1.78 -7.45 24.22
CA THR A 156 -1.79 -8.57 25.19
C THR A 156 -0.54 -8.63 26.05
N ARG A 157 0.47 -7.80 25.74
CA ARG A 157 1.84 -7.93 26.26
C ARG A 157 2.40 -6.61 26.81
N ARG A 158 1.94 -5.48 26.31
CA ARG A 158 2.34 -4.14 26.77
C ARG A 158 1.19 -3.15 26.67
N GLU A 159 1.33 -2.03 27.36
CA GLU A 159 0.46 -0.87 27.15
C GLU A 159 0.93 -0.12 25.91
N VAL A 160 0.04 0.03 24.92
CA VAL A 160 0.30 0.84 23.73
C VAL A 160 -0.16 2.27 24.02
N GLN A 161 0.80 3.20 24.10
CA GLN A 161 0.55 4.56 24.59
C GLN A 161 -0.28 5.39 23.59
N PRO A 162 -1.00 6.43 24.03
CA PRO A 162 -1.84 7.25 23.15
C PRO A 162 -1.10 7.88 21.95
N VAL A 163 0.17 8.26 22.13
CA VAL A 163 1.00 8.80 21.04
C VAL A 163 1.24 7.73 19.98
N GLU A 164 1.53 6.49 20.39
CA GLU A 164 1.77 5.37 19.49
C GLU A 164 0.49 5.00 18.73
N GLN A 165 -0.65 4.94 19.41
CA GLN A 165 -1.96 4.77 18.77
C GLN A 165 -2.26 5.84 17.71
N HIS A 166 -1.86 7.10 17.98
CA HIS A 166 -2.03 8.18 17.02
C HIS A 166 -1.10 8.02 15.80
N VAL A 167 0.15 7.58 16.01
CA VAL A 167 1.09 7.26 14.91
C VAL A 167 0.56 6.10 14.08
N HIS A 168 0.04 5.04 14.71
CA HIS A 168 -0.60 3.91 14.02
C HIS A 168 -1.77 4.37 13.16
N SER A 169 -2.58 5.33 13.63
CA SER A 169 -3.65 5.92 12.81
C SER A 169 -3.13 6.57 11.51
N PHE A 170 -1.94 7.18 11.52
CA PHE A 170 -1.33 7.67 10.27
C PHE A 170 -0.82 6.53 9.40
N LEU A 171 -0.18 5.52 10.00
CA LEU A 171 0.36 4.37 9.29
C LEU A 171 -0.73 3.52 8.62
N GLU A 172 -1.93 3.45 9.19
CA GLU A 172 -3.10 2.82 8.56
C GLU A 172 -3.68 3.70 7.42
N MET A 173 -3.78 5.01 7.65
CA MET A 173 -4.42 5.92 6.70
C MET A 173 -3.56 6.21 5.46
N VAL A 174 -2.23 6.22 5.58
CA VAL A 174 -1.31 6.55 4.48
C VAL A 174 -1.41 5.56 3.30
N PRO A 175 -1.35 4.22 3.51
CA PRO A 175 -1.58 3.24 2.45
C PRO A 175 -2.94 3.41 1.78
N LEU A 176 -4.00 3.63 2.58
CA LEU A 176 -5.35 3.88 2.06
C LEU A 176 -5.39 5.15 1.20
N MET A 177 -4.77 6.24 1.65
CA MET A 177 -4.66 7.49 0.90
C MET A 177 -3.90 7.29 -0.42
N ALA A 178 -2.78 6.57 -0.40
CA ALA A 178 -1.98 6.29 -1.59
C ALA A 178 -2.78 5.50 -2.62
N VAL A 179 -3.41 4.39 -2.21
CA VAL A 179 -4.26 3.57 -3.08
C VAL A 179 -5.47 4.36 -3.59
N SER A 180 -6.09 5.20 -2.76
CA SER A 180 -7.23 6.03 -3.15
C SER A 180 -6.86 7.07 -4.21
N LEU A 181 -5.74 7.79 -4.04
CA LEU A 181 -5.27 8.76 -5.03
C LEU A 181 -4.87 8.09 -6.34
N ILE A 182 -4.24 6.92 -6.27
CA ILE A 182 -3.92 6.11 -7.45
C ILE A 182 -5.21 5.64 -8.15
N ALA A 183 -6.22 5.20 -7.40
CA ALA A 183 -7.51 4.81 -7.96
C ALA A 183 -8.20 5.98 -8.67
N VAL A 184 -8.13 7.20 -8.12
CA VAL A 184 -8.62 8.42 -8.77
C VAL A 184 -7.85 8.70 -10.07
N LEU A 185 -6.51 8.63 -10.04
CA LEU A 185 -5.66 8.80 -11.22
C LEU A 185 -5.92 7.74 -12.31
N HIS A 186 -6.37 6.55 -11.92
CA HIS A 186 -6.63 5.39 -12.77
C HIS A 186 -8.13 5.02 -12.77
N TRP A 187 -9.00 6.03 -12.77
CA TRP A 187 -10.45 5.82 -12.73
C TRP A 187 -11.02 4.88 -13.81
N PRO A 188 -10.57 4.91 -15.08
CA PRO A 188 -11.02 3.92 -16.07
C PRO A 188 -10.73 2.47 -15.66
N GLN A 189 -9.61 2.22 -14.99
CA GLN A 189 -9.23 0.90 -14.45
C GLN A 189 -10.15 0.53 -13.28
N VAL A 190 -10.50 1.49 -12.41
CA VAL A 190 -11.51 1.27 -11.35
C VAL A 190 -12.86 0.90 -11.96
N GLN A 191 -13.32 1.61 -12.99
CA GLN A 191 -14.55 1.27 -13.69
C GLN A 191 -14.50 -0.14 -14.31
N ALA A 192 -13.33 -0.57 -14.76
CA ALA A 192 -13.13 -1.93 -15.26
C ALA A 192 -13.19 -2.98 -14.14
N LEU A 193 -12.55 -2.72 -12.99
CA LEU A 193 -12.64 -3.57 -11.79
C LEU A 193 -14.09 -3.73 -11.31
N LEU A 194 -14.88 -2.65 -11.36
CA LEU A 194 -16.31 -2.67 -11.02
C LEU A 194 -17.19 -3.30 -12.11
N GLY A 195 -16.62 -3.80 -13.21
CA GLY A 195 -17.35 -4.40 -14.33
C GLY A 195 -18.17 -3.41 -15.15
N ARG A 196 -18.05 -2.09 -14.90
CA ARG A 196 -18.81 -1.01 -15.55
C ARG A 196 -18.25 -0.61 -16.91
N ARG A 197 -16.98 -0.95 -17.18
CA ARG A 197 -16.29 -0.64 -18.43
C ARG A 197 -15.41 -1.81 -18.85
N VAL A 198 -15.28 -2.03 -20.15
CA VAL A 198 -14.21 -2.88 -20.69
C VAL A 198 -13.13 -1.95 -21.22
N ILE A 199 -11.91 -2.08 -20.70
CA ILE A 199 -10.75 -1.35 -21.22
C ILE A 199 -9.78 -2.35 -21.86
N ARG A 200 -9.05 -1.89 -22.88
CA ARG A 200 -7.98 -2.69 -23.47
C ARG A 200 -6.93 -2.96 -22.40
N SER A 201 -6.71 -4.22 -22.10
CA SER A 201 -5.79 -4.63 -21.04
C SER A 201 -4.50 -5.13 -21.66
N THR A 202 -3.37 -4.69 -21.13
CA THR A 202 -2.06 -5.12 -21.58
C THR A 202 -1.34 -5.95 -20.52
N PRO A 203 -0.42 -6.84 -20.90
CA PRO A 203 0.40 -7.54 -19.91
C PRO A 203 1.21 -6.53 -19.08
N PRO A 204 1.52 -6.86 -17.81
CA PRO A 204 2.30 -5.98 -16.95
C PRO A 204 3.63 -5.59 -17.61
N ARG A 205 3.92 -4.30 -17.64
CA ARG A 205 5.11 -3.72 -18.29
C ARG A 205 5.62 -2.51 -17.51
N LEU A 206 6.85 -2.10 -17.78
CA LEU A 206 7.43 -0.88 -17.21
C LEU A 206 6.69 0.37 -17.69
N LYS A 207 6.67 1.42 -16.86
CA LYS A 207 6.09 2.73 -17.20
C LYS A 207 6.75 3.32 -18.45
N ARG A 208 5.93 3.85 -19.35
CA ARG A 208 6.37 4.63 -20.50
C ARG A 208 6.94 5.99 -20.08
N GLU A 209 6.31 6.60 -19.08
CA GLU A 209 6.72 7.87 -18.48
C GLU A 209 7.05 7.65 -16.99
N PRO A 210 8.29 7.26 -16.67
CA PRO A 210 8.71 7.08 -15.28
C PRO A 210 8.80 8.43 -14.54
N LEU A 211 8.73 8.40 -13.20
CA LEU A 211 8.81 9.59 -12.34
C LEU A 211 10.20 10.28 -12.33
N GLY A 212 11.13 9.80 -13.17
CA GLY A 212 12.53 10.19 -13.19
C GLY A 212 13.39 9.33 -12.26
N LEU A 213 14.56 8.91 -12.74
CA LEU A 213 15.51 8.10 -11.96
C LEU A 213 15.95 8.79 -10.64
N PRO A 214 16.22 10.11 -10.60
CA PRO A 214 16.61 10.78 -9.35
C PRO A 214 15.53 10.68 -8.26
N TYR A 215 14.27 10.88 -8.64
CA TYR A 215 13.16 10.76 -7.69
C TYR A 215 13.01 9.31 -7.21
N ALA A 216 13.04 8.33 -8.11
CA ALA A 216 12.89 6.92 -7.74
C ALA A 216 14.00 6.45 -6.78
N LEU A 217 15.26 6.77 -7.09
CA LEU A 217 16.40 6.44 -6.21
C LEU A 217 16.35 7.21 -4.89
N GLY A 218 15.96 8.49 -4.93
CA GLY A 218 15.77 9.30 -3.73
C GLY A 218 14.70 8.73 -2.81
N ALA A 219 13.51 8.42 -3.35
CA ALA A 219 12.41 7.84 -2.59
C ALA A 219 12.79 6.48 -1.99
N LEU A 220 13.39 5.58 -2.77
CA LEU A 220 13.83 4.27 -2.27
C LEU A 220 14.95 4.40 -1.23
N GLY A 221 15.88 5.32 -1.42
CA GLY A 221 16.93 5.61 -0.44
C GLY A 221 16.36 6.14 0.87
N MET A 222 15.40 7.05 0.81
CA MET A 222 14.71 7.58 1.98
C MET A 222 13.92 6.49 2.70
N MET A 223 13.17 5.63 1.99
CA MET A 223 12.49 4.47 2.58
C MET A 223 13.50 3.51 3.22
N ALA A 224 14.64 3.25 2.58
CA ALA A 224 15.67 2.39 3.15
C ALA A 224 16.24 2.97 4.47
N VAL A 225 16.45 4.28 4.53
CA VAL A 225 17.05 4.96 5.70
C VAL A 225 16.05 5.17 6.83
N PHE A 226 14.80 5.55 6.52
CA PHE A 226 13.82 5.97 7.51
C PHE A 226 12.79 4.90 7.87
N GLU A 227 12.66 3.83 7.08
CA GLU A 227 11.74 2.72 7.36
C GLU A 227 12.52 1.42 7.56
N VAL A 228 13.24 0.95 6.54
CA VAL A 228 13.87 -0.38 6.57
C VAL A 228 14.96 -0.46 7.64
N LEU A 229 15.85 0.53 7.70
CA LEU A 229 16.97 0.52 8.64
C LEU A 229 16.50 0.56 10.11
N PRO A 230 15.55 1.43 10.52
CA PRO A 230 14.99 1.41 11.86
C PRO A 230 14.38 0.07 12.26
N TYR A 231 13.51 -0.53 11.44
CA TYR A 231 12.90 -1.83 11.77
C TYR A 231 13.91 -2.98 11.76
N CYS A 232 14.98 -2.89 10.94
CA CYS A 232 16.10 -3.82 11.03
C CYS A 232 16.91 -3.64 12.32
N GLU A 233 17.15 -2.41 12.78
CA GLU A 233 17.79 -2.14 14.07
C GLU A 233 16.94 -2.70 15.22
N GLU A 234 15.63 -2.49 15.17
CA GLU A 234 14.66 -2.99 16.14
C GLU A 234 14.68 -4.52 16.23
N ALA A 235 14.56 -5.21 15.08
CA ALA A 235 14.65 -6.67 15.03
C ALA A 235 16.00 -7.21 15.54
N LEU A 236 17.10 -6.50 15.26
CA LEU A 236 18.43 -6.85 15.78
C LEU A 236 18.53 -6.60 17.30
N ARG A 237 17.91 -5.54 17.81
CA ARG A 237 17.84 -5.22 19.25
C ARG A 237 17.08 -6.31 20.00
N ASP A 238 15.92 -6.70 19.49
CA ASP A 238 15.08 -7.77 20.04
C ASP A 238 15.79 -9.13 20.03
N TRP A 239 16.43 -9.47 18.91
CA TRP A 239 17.19 -10.72 18.81
C TRP A 239 18.35 -10.77 19.80
N LYS A 240 19.04 -9.65 20.03
CA LYS A 240 20.13 -9.56 21.01
C LYS A 240 19.64 -9.70 22.45
N ALA A 241 18.50 -9.09 22.78
CA ALA A 241 17.90 -9.18 24.10
C ALA A 241 17.37 -10.60 24.40
N ASN A 242 16.79 -11.26 23.39
CA ASN A 242 16.18 -12.59 23.53
C ASN A 242 16.61 -13.57 22.43
N PRO A 243 17.89 -14.01 22.39
CA PRO A 243 18.40 -14.86 21.31
C PRO A 243 17.61 -16.17 21.18
N GLY A 244 17.18 -16.47 19.95
CA GLY A 244 16.43 -17.70 19.63
C GLY A 244 14.98 -17.70 20.07
N ARG A 245 14.44 -16.59 20.59
CA ARG A 245 13.03 -16.48 21.02
C ARG A 245 12.32 -15.37 20.26
N LEU A 246 11.15 -15.69 19.71
CA LEU A 246 10.28 -14.68 19.10
C LEU A 246 9.56 -13.82 20.15
N THR A 247 9.27 -14.38 21.32
CA THR A 247 8.55 -13.68 22.38
C THR A 247 9.35 -13.77 23.69
N PRO A 248 9.57 -12.65 24.38
CA PRO A 248 10.22 -12.63 25.69
C PRO A 248 9.44 -13.45 26.73
N PRO A 249 10.11 -14.09 27.71
CA PRO A 249 9.42 -14.77 28.82
C PRO A 249 8.47 -13.82 29.56
N ALA A 250 7.32 -14.33 30.00
CA ALA A 250 6.42 -13.54 30.86
C ALA A 250 7.05 -13.38 32.25
N GLY A 251 7.38 -12.16 32.66
CA GLY A 251 7.73 -11.86 34.06
C GLY A 251 9.10 -11.25 34.35
N GLN A 252 9.62 -10.36 33.52
CA GLN A 252 10.60 -9.39 34.02
C GLN A 252 9.89 -8.04 34.19
N PRO A 253 9.49 -7.66 35.42
CA PRO A 253 9.25 -6.26 35.69
C PRO A 253 10.56 -5.50 35.42
N ALA A 254 10.44 -4.37 34.71
CA ALA A 254 11.49 -3.36 34.67
C ALA A 254 11.81 -2.85 36.09
#